data_AF-A0A0X3W1G5-F1
#
_entry.id   AF-A0A0X3W1G5-F1
#
_cell.length_a   1.000
_cell.length_b   1.000
_cell.length_c   1.000
_cell.angle_alpha   90.00
_cell.angle_beta   90.00
_cell.angle_gamma   90.00
#
_symmetry.space_group_name_H-M   'P 1'
#
loop_
_entity.id
_entity.type
_entity.pdbx_description
1 polymer ?
#
loop_
_entity_poly.entity_id
_entity_poly.type
_entity_poly.pdbx_seq_one_letter_code
_entity_poly.pdbx_strand_id
1 'polypeptide(L)'
;MTVHEDLAQGFLEDFQKEPSAMTALLELRDRHISGDMNEGDIYGTGYADALGSSARFAPKQWPLHQHAAFLELHALVGSGAVTYTCISTGGAPGADADREGNAAKLAQTHPRFTAHLDMTQNGADADGTLRWEGRLEVSRPTGAFFYGSACRNASQSILVKPANVAASSVPLEVGDSWPSRTLMHLIQYGAVARWPYGSKLIWLFLNFNRGVDWWGDRPRRDAPAIRSGGGIASSGYRVAPFVTQSVAPFWGYIREADKWTDAASEDIGL
;
A
#
# COMPACT_ATOMS: atom_id res chain seq x y z
N MET A 1 15.22 1.58 15.59
CA MET A 1 13.91 1.61 14.93
C MET A 1 13.88 2.88 14.11
N THR A 2 13.54 2.80 12.82
CA THR A 2 13.41 3.97 11.95
C THR A 2 12.04 4.65 12.17
N VAL A 3 11.86 5.87 11.65
CA VAL A 3 10.58 6.60 11.77
C VAL A 3 9.39 5.80 11.22
N HIS A 4 9.57 5.11 10.08
CA HIS A 4 8.51 4.30 9.50
C HIS A 4 8.22 3.04 10.33
N GLU A 5 9.23 2.43 10.94
CA GLU A 5 9.04 1.29 11.84
C GLU A 5 8.30 1.69 13.12
N ASP A 6 8.62 2.85 13.71
CA ASP A 6 7.90 3.39 14.87
C ASP A 6 6.42 3.63 14.54
N LEU A 7 6.13 4.19 13.35
CA LEU A 7 4.77 4.37 12.86
C LEU A 7 4.02 3.02 12.77
N ALA A 8 4.67 2.01 12.19
CA ALA A 8 4.10 0.67 12.05
C ALA A 8 3.87 -0.02 13.40
N GLN A 9 4.77 0.23 14.36
CA GLN A 9 4.62 -0.24 15.75
C GLN A 9 3.36 0.37 16.40
N GLY A 10 3.07 1.65 16.17
CA GLY A 10 1.83 2.28 16.62
C GLY A 10 0.56 1.61 16.09
N PHE A 11 0.54 1.25 14.79
CA PHE A 11 -0.59 0.50 14.22
C PHE A 11 -0.74 -0.89 14.85
N LEU A 12 0.36 -1.59 15.13
CA LEU A 12 0.31 -2.86 15.84
C LEU A 12 -0.29 -2.71 17.24
N GLU A 13 0.10 -1.68 17.99
CA GLU A 13 -0.47 -1.40 19.30
C GLU A 13 -1.98 -1.11 19.25
N ASP A 14 -2.44 -0.45 18.19
CA ASP A 14 -3.87 -0.22 17.96
C ASP A 14 -4.61 -1.52 17.61
N PHE A 15 -4.03 -2.40 16.78
CA PHE A 15 -4.60 -3.72 16.53
C PHE A 15 -4.70 -4.58 17.79
N GLN A 16 -3.70 -4.52 18.67
CA GLN A 16 -3.70 -5.27 19.93
C GLN A 16 -4.81 -4.85 20.90
N LYS A 17 -5.34 -3.62 20.77
CA LYS A 17 -6.48 -3.14 21.58
C LYS A 17 -7.82 -3.71 21.11
N GLU A 18 -7.90 -4.17 19.87
CA GLU A 18 -9.15 -4.60 19.23
C GLU A 18 -9.05 -6.07 18.75
N PRO A 19 -9.61 -7.05 19.49
CA PRO A 19 -9.46 -8.48 19.18
C PRO A 19 -9.83 -8.84 17.74
N SER A 20 -10.86 -8.21 17.17
CA SER A 20 -11.25 -8.47 15.78
C SER A 20 -10.24 -8.01 14.76
N ALA A 21 -9.57 -6.89 15.02
CA ALA A 21 -8.57 -6.37 14.11
C ALA A 21 -7.27 -7.19 14.21
N MET A 22 -6.93 -7.67 15.41
CA MET A 22 -5.84 -8.64 15.60
C MET A 22 -6.10 -9.98 14.88
N THR A 23 -7.33 -10.50 14.92
CA THR A 23 -7.70 -11.70 14.16
C THR A 23 -7.48 -11.48 12.65
N ALA A 24 -7.99 -10.38 12.09
CA ALA A 24 -7.85 -10.07 10.68
C ALA A 24 -6.37 -9.90 10.25
N LEU A 25 -5.54 -9.31 11.13
CA LEU A 25 -4.09 -9.21 10.92
C LEU A 25 -3.44 -10.59 10.78
N LEU A 26 -3.76 -11.52 11.68
CA LEU A 26 -3.19 -12.86 11.65
C LEU A 26 -3.66 -13.64 10.42
N GLU A 27 -4.95 -13.56 10.07
CA GLU A 27 -5.50 -14.20 8.88
C GLU A 27 -4.86 -13.70 7.58
N LEU A 28 -4.78 -12.37 7.40
CA LEU A 28 -4.15 -11.80 6.21
C LEU A 28 -2.64 -12.08 6.16
N ARG A 29 -1.96 -12.05 7.32
CA ARG A 29 -0.56 -12.45 7.41
C ARG A 29 -0.38 -13.89 6.94
N ASP A 30 -1.20 -14.81 7.43
CA ASP A 30 -1.04 -16.23 7.14
C ASP A 30 -1.33 -16.52 5.65
N ARG A 31 -2.29 -15.81 5.05
CA ARG A 31 -2.53 -15.81 3.59
C ARG A 31 -1.35 -15.24 2.79
N HIS A 32 -0.75 -14.14 3.24
CA HIS A 32 0.43 -13.58 2.59
C HIS A 32 1.63 -14.52 2.70
N ILE A 33 1.84 -15.16 3.85
CA ILE A 33 2.92 -16.11 4.09
C ILE A 33 2.78 -17.37 3.23
N SER A 34 1.56 -17.89 3.07
CA SER A 34 1.27 -19.09 2.29
C SER A 34 1.36 -18.85 0.78
N GLY A 35 1.34 -17.59 0.33
CA GLY A 35 1.31 -17.25 -1.09
C GLY A 35 -0.08 -17.29 -1.71
N ASP A 36 -1.14 -17.34 -0.89
CA ASP A 36 -2.55 -17.36 -1.31
C ASP A 36 -3.03 -16.02 -1.90
N MET A 37 -2.11 -15.12 -2.25
CA MET A 37 -2.36 -13.87 -2.98
C MET A 37 -1.99 -14.09 -4.45
N ASN A 38 -2.86 -14.76 -5.21
CA ASN A 38 -2.56 -15.20 -6.58
C ASN A 38 -2.48 -14.04 -7.57
N GLU A 39 -1.51 -14.04 -8.49
CA GLU A 39 -1.29 -12.98 -9.49
C GLU A 39 -2.52 -12.67 -10.38
N GLY A 40 -3.41 -13.65 -10.58
CA GLY A 40 -4.66 -13.49 -11.33
C GLY A 40 -5.82 -12.86 -10.54
N ASP A 41 -5.66 -12.72 -9.22
CA ASP A 41 -6.64 -12.06 -8.36
C ASP A 41 -6.41 -10.54 -8.36
N ILE A 42 -7.46 -9.80 -8.02
CA ILE A 42 -7.44 -8.34 -7.83
C ILE A 42 -6.34 -7.86 -6.87
N TYR A 43 -5.82 -8.74 -6.01
CA TYR A 43 -4.76 -8.49 -5.02
C TYR A 43 -3.64 -9.53 -5.12
N GLY A 44 -3.13 -9.77 -6.33
CA GLY A 44 -2.09 -10.78 -6.54
C GLY A 44 -0.69 -10.46 -6.02
N THR A 45 0.26 -11.35 -6.29
CA THR A 45 1.67 -11.25 -5.83
C THR A 45 2.32 -9.91 -6.16
N GLY A 46 2.16 -9.42 -7.39
CA GLY A 46 2.68 -8.10 -7.78
C GLY A 46 2.08 -6.94 -6.97
N TYR A 47 0.83 -7.05 -6.52
CA TYR A 47 0.20 -6.08 -5.62
C TYR A 47 0.79 -6.17 -4.21
N ALA A 48 0.95 -7.38 -3.67
CA ALA A 48 1.54 -7.58 -2.36
C ALA A 48 2.98 -7.02 -2.31
N ASP A 49 3.79 -7.34 -3.32
CA ASP A 49 5.17 -6.85 -3.44
C ASP A 49 5.25 -5.33 -3.57
N ALA A 50 4.25 -4.71 -4.22
CA ALA A 50 4.16 -3.27 -4.34
C ALA A 50 3.82 -2.60 -3.00
N LEU A 51 2.96 -3.21 -2.17
CA LEU A 51 2.72 -2.72 -0.81
C LEU A 51 3.97 -2.83 0.06
N GLY A 52 4.71 -3.92 -0.06
CA GLY A 52 6.06 -4.05 0.50
C GLY A 52 6.70 -5.36 0.11
N SER A 53 8.02 -5.36 -0.02
CA SER A 53 8.80 -6.54 -0.37
C SER A 53 10.21 -6.42 0.21
N SER A 54 10.82 -7.57 0.51
CA SER A 54 12.22 -7.65 0.90
C SER A 54 12.87 -8.87 0.28
N ALA A 55 13.93 -8.66 -0.51
CA ALA A 55 14.81 -9.70 -1.01
C ALA A 55 15.55 -10.42 0.12
N ARG A 56 15.76 -9.75 1.26
CA ARG A 56 16.45 -10.33 2.42
C ARG A 56 15.53 -11.16 3.32
N PHE A 57 14.27 -10.75 3.49
CA PHE A 57 13.36 -11.37 4.44
C PHE A 57 12.06 -11.77 3.74
N ALA A 58 11.81 -13.08 3.69
CA ALA A 58 10.52 -13.59 3.23
C ALA A 58 9.40 -13.13 4.18
N PRO A 59 8.13 -13.04 3.73
CA PRO A 59 7.01 -12.57 4.56
C PRO A 59 6.92 -13.25 5.93
N LYS A 60 7.20 -14.55 6.03
CA LYS A 60 7.20 -15.30 7.31
C LYS A 60 8.24 -14.84 8.35
N GLN A 61 9.23 -14.07 7.92
CA GLN A 61 10.31 -13.53 8.76
C GLN A 61 10.10 -12.06 9.10
N TRP A 62 9.02 -11.44 8.60
CA TRP A 62 8.76 -10.05 8.87
C TRP A 62 8.36 -9.86 10.33
N PRO A 63 8.83 -8.78 10.98
CA PRO A 63 8.30 -8.38 12.28
C PRO A 63 6.80 -8.12 12.20
N LEU A 64 6.08 -8.38 13.29
CA LEU A 64 4.62 -8.27 13.30
C LEU A 64 4.11 -6.86 12.98
N HIS A 65 4.87 -5.81 13.33
CA HIS A 65 4.51 -4.44 12.98
C HIS A 65 4.58 -4.18 11.46
N GLN A 66 5.42 -4.89 10.71
CA GLN A 66 5.42 -4.80 9.24
C GLN A 66 4.17 -5.44 8.65
N HIS A 67 3.67 -6.53 9.23
CA HIS A 67 2.38 -7.09 8.86
C HIS A 67 1.23 -6.15 9.22
N ALA A 68 1.30 -5.45 10.35
CA ALA A 68 0.32 -4.43 10.71
C ALA A 68 0.27 -3.30 9.66
N ALA A 69 1.43 -2.77 9.25
CA ALA A 69 1.50 -1.78 8.19
C ALA A 69 0.98 -2.32 6.84
N PHE A 70 1.28 -3.58 6.51
CA PHE A 70 0.74 -4.25 5.32
C PHE A 70 -0.79 -4.35 5.34
N LEU A 71 -1.38 -4.77 6.47
CA LEU A 71 -2.84 -4.84 6.64
C LEU A 71 -3.47 -3.45 6.49
N GLU A 72 -2.88 -2.42 7.09
CA GLU A 72 -3.38 -1.05 7.00
C GLU A 72 -3.37 -0.55 5.54
N LEU A 73 -2.27 -0.77 4.81
CA LEU A 73 -2.20 -0.46 3.38
C LEU A 73 -3.29 -1.18 2.59
N HIS A 74 -3.48 -2.47 2.85
CA HIS A 74 -4.52 -3.26 2.20
C HIS A 74 -5.91 -2.72 2.51
N ALA A 75 -6.20 -2.37 3.77
CA ALA A 75 -7.48 -1.79 4.18
C ALA A 75 -7.71 -0.41 3.56
N LEU A 76 -6.68 0.43 3.43
CA LEU A 76 -6.76 1.72 2.73
C LEU A 76 -7.13 1.55 1.26
N VAL A 77 -6.57 0.54 0.59
CA VAL A 77 -6.93 0.21 -0.81
C VAL A 77 -8.34 -0.36 -0.88
N GLY A 78 -8.67 -1.34 -0.03
CA GLY A 78 -9.97 -2.00 0.00
C GLY A 78 -11.13 -1.05 0.28
N SER A 79 -10.92 -0.07 1.17
CA SER A 79 -11.89 0.99 1.47
C SER A 79 -11.97 2.09 0.39
N GLY A 80 -11.05 2.10 -0.57
CA GLY A 80 -10.94 3.16 -1.57
C GLY A 80 -10.40 4.49 -1.02
N ALA A 81 -9.82 4.51 0.18
CA ALA A 81 -9.06 5.66 0.68
C ALA A 81 -7.80 5.89 -0.18
N VAL A 82 -7.16 4.79 -0.59
CA VAL A 82 -6.05 4.75 -1.53
C VAL A 82 -6.50 4.05 -2.80
N THR A 83 -6.11 4.58 -3.97
CA THR A 83 -6.14 3.82 -5.22
C THR A 83 -4.74 3.55 -5.71
N TYR A 84 -4.62 2.72 -6.74
CA TYR A 84 -3.40 2.59 -7.51
C TYR A 84 -3.64 2.53 -9.01
N THR A 85 -2.60 2.85 -9.78
CA THR A 85 -2.51 2.53 -11.21
C THR A 85 -1.13 1.95 -11.50
N CYS A 86 -1.04 1.11 -12.53
CA CYS A 86 0.22 0.51 -12.95
C CYS A 86 0.77 1.24 -14.18
N ILE A 87 2.09 1.40 -14.22
CA ILE A 87 2.80 2.11 -15.29
C ILE A 87 3.92 1.19 -15.78
N SER A 88 3.90 0.85 -17.07
CA SER A 88 4.93 0.01 -17.68
C SER A 88 6.27 0.73 -17.76
N THR A 89 7.35 -0.02 -17.51
CA THR A 89 8.75 0.41 -17.68
C THR A 89 9.44 -0.42 -18.76
N GLY A 90 10.70 -0.10 -19.08
CA GLY A 90 11.52 -0.90 -20.01
C GLY A 90 11.96 -2.28 -19.47
N GLY A 91 11.68 -2.61 -18.21
CA GLY A 91 12.10 -3.87 -17.59
C GLY A 91 11.86 -3.90 -16.09
N ALA A 92 12.37 -4.93 -15.40
CA ALA A 92 12.35 -5.00 -13.94
C ALA A 92 13.57 -4.29 -13.32
N PRO A 93 13.49 -3.81 -12.07
CA PRO A 93 14.65 -3.25 -11.38
C PRO A 93 15.77 -4.28 -11.35
N GLY A 94 16.98 -3.84 -11.68
CA GLY A 94 18.23 -4.53 -11.36
C GLY A 94 18.69 -4.17 -9.96
N ALA A 95 19.77 -4.80 -9.50
CA ALA A 95 20.34 -4.57 -8.18
C ALA A 95 20.57 -3.07 -7.88
N ASP A 96 20.51 -2.69 -6.60
CA ASP A 96 20.63 -1.28 -6.17
C ASP A 96 21.90 -0.56 -6.67
N ALA A 97 22.98 -1.30 -6.91
CA ALA A 97 24.24 -0.78 -7.44
C ALA A 97 24.17 -0.41 -8.94
N ASP A 98 23.24 -0.99 -9.70
CA ASP A 98 23.02 -0.70 -11.13
C ASP A 98 22.07 0.48 -11.32
N ARG A 99 22.45 1.64 -10.76
CA ARG A 99 21.63 2.87 -10.81
C ARG A 99 21.43 3.35 -12.25
N GLU A 100 22.47 3.29 -13.07
CA GLU A 100 22.42 3.69 -14.48
C GLU A 100 21.52 2.78 -15.30
N GLY A 101 21.62 1.45 -15.14
CA GLY A 101 20.74 0.50 -15.81
C GLY A 101 19.29 0.64 -15.37
N ASN A 102 19.04 0.92 -14.10
CA ASN A 102 17.70 1.23 -13.59
C ASN A 102 17.14 2.54 -14.15
N ALA A 103 17.95 3.60 -14.20
CA ALA A 103 17.58 4.86 -14.83
C ALA A 103 17.26 4.69 -16.33
N ALA A 104 18.01 3.87 -17.07
CA ALA A 104 17.77 3.59 -18.48
C ALA A 104 16.44 2.84 -18.72
N LYS A 105 16.04 1.94 -17.82
CA LYS A 105 14.73 1.27 -17.88
C LYS A 105 13.59 2.21 -17.52
N LEU A 106 13.81 3.12 -16.57
CA LEU A 106 12.86 4.18 -16.19
C LEU A 106 12.70 5.25 -17.28
N ALA A 107 13.72 5.50 -18.10
CA ALA A 107 13.60 6.38 -19.26
C ALA A 107 12.60 5.83 -20.31
N GLN A 108 12.31 4.53 -20.29
CA GLN A 108 11.36 3.86 -21.17
C GLN A 108 9.94 3.76 -20.58
N THR A 109 9.67 4.46 -19.48
CA THR A 109 8.33 4.54 -18.89
C THR A 109 7.37 5.25 -19.87
N HIS A 110 6.07 5.03 -19.72
CA HIS A 110 5.05 5.68 -20.56
C HIS A 110 5.28 7.21 -20.65
N PRO A 111 5.23 7.85 -21.84
CA PRO A 111 5.66 9.26 -22.05
C PRO A 111 4.98 10.32 -21.18
N ARG A 112 3.81 9.98 -20.63
CA ARG A 112 3.08 10.80 -19.66
C ARG A 112 3.81 10.98 -18.32
N PHE A 113 4.73 10.07 -18.01
CA PHE A 113 5.44 10.02 -16.75
C PHE A 113 6.93 10.25 -16.97
N THR A 114 7.54 10.97 -16.05
CA THR A 114 8.99 11.17 -15.96
C THR A 114 9.46 10.61 -14.63
N ALA A 115 10.26 9.55 -14.68
CA ALA A 115 10.89 8.98 -13.49
C ALA A 115 12.35 9.45 -13.40
N HIS A 116 12.75 9.93 -12.24
CA HIS A 116 14.10 10.37 -11.95
C HIS A 116 14.64 9.63 -10.73
N LEU A 117 15.78 8.98 -10.87
CA LEU A 117 16.46 8.25 -9.80
C LEU A 117 17.52 9.15 -9.16
N ASP A 118 17.58 9.18 -7.83
CA ASP A 118 18.72 9.77 -7.12
C ASP A 118 19.93 8.86 -7.32
N MET A 119 20.90 9.35 -8.10
CA MET A 119 22.13 8.63 -8.43
C MET A 119 23.12 8.56 -7.25
N THR A 120 22.89 9.35 -6.21
CA THR A 120 23.80 9.48 -5.06
C THR A 120 23.29 8.80 -3.79
N GLN A 121 21.98 8.54 -3.68
CA GLN A 121 21.33 7.97 -2.50
C GLN A 121 21.87 8.55 -1.18
N ASN A 122 21.84 9.88 -1.04
CA ASN A 122 22.39 10.58 0.13
C ASN A 122 21.51 10.43 1.39
N GLY A 123 21.08 9.21 1.73
CA GLY A 123 20.18 8.94 2.85
C GLY A 123 18.79 9.57 2.68
N ALA A 124 18.37 9.80 1.43
CA ALA A 124 17.04 10.32 1.14
C ALA A 124 15.96 9.31 1.55
N ASP A 125 14.80 9.81 1.97
CA ASP A 125 13.64 9.00 2.37
C ASP A 125 13.04 8.20 1.19
N ALA A 126 13.52 8.41 -0.04
CA ALA A 126 13.11 7.71 -1.26
C ALA A 126 14.27 7.61 -2.27
N ASP A 127 14.18 6.64 -3.19
CA ASP A 127 15.18 6.41 -4.25
C ASP A 127 15.13 7.42 -5.39
N GLY A 128 14.05 8.18 -5.51
CA GLY A 128 13.84 9.10 -6.61
C GLY A 128 12.47 9.75 -6.60
N THR A 129 12.03 10.19 -7.77
CA THR A 129 10.72 10.81 -7.97
C THR A 129 10.06 10.29 -9.24
N LEU A 130 8.73 10.16 -9.20
CA LEU A 130 7.90 9.94 -10.38
C LEU A 130 6.99 11.16 -10.55
N ARG A 131 7.06 11.81 -11.71
CA ARG A 131 6.27 13.00 -12.06
C ARG A 131 5.38 12.71 -13.25
N TRP A 132 4.23 13.36 -13.33
CA TRP A 132 3.42 13.43 -14.54
C TRP A 132 2.92 14.84 -14.80
N GLU A 133 2.54 15.08 -16.06
CA GLU A 133 1.91 16.33 -16.49
C GLU A 133 0.45 16.08 -16.91
N GLY A 134 -0.37 17.13 -16.78
CA GLY A 134 -1.80 17.05 -17.03
C GLY A 134 -2.58 16.21 -16.01
N ARG A 135 -3.87 15.98 -16.28
CA ARG A 135 -4.81 15.33 -15.36
C ARG A 135 -4.84 13.83 -15.53
N LEU A 136 -4.35 13.07 -14.56
CA LEU A 136 -4.38 11.62 -14.59
C LEU A 136 -5.80 11.11 -14.23
N GLU A 137 -6.36 10.28 -15.12
CA GLU A 137 -7.62 9.57 -14.86
C GLU A 137 -7.29 8.24 -14.18
N VAL A 138 -7.86 8.01 -13.01
CA VAL A 138 -7.67 6.78 -12.24
C VAL A 138 -9.01 6.21 -11.79
N SER A 139 -9.07 4.89 -11.69
CA SER A 139 -10.22 4.17 -11.13
C SER A 139 -10.04 4.07 -9.62
N ARG A 140 -10.95 4.64 -8.84
CA ARG A 140 -10.92 4.59 -7.37
C ARG A 140 -11.90 3.53 -6.88
N PRO A 141 -11.47 2.51 -6.09
CA PRO A 141 -12.40 1.60 -5.43
C PRO A 141 -13.43 2.37 -4.61
N THR A 142 -14.69 1.94 -4.64
CA THR A 142 -15.76 2.60 -3.87
C THR A 142 -15.86 2.11 -2.43
N GLY A 143 -15.04 1.14 -2.03
CA GLY A 143 -15.17 0.44 -0.76
C GLY A 143 -16.34 -0.56 -0.71
N ALA A 144 -17.21 -0.55 -1.72
CA ALA A 144 -18.27 -1.53 -1.88
C ALA A 144 -17.78 -2.69 -2.76
N PHE A 145 -17.62 -3.86 -2.18
CA PHE A 145 -17.59 -5.10 -2.96
C PHE A 145 -19.04 -5.46 -3.30
N PHE A 146 -19.27 -5.96 -4.52
CA PHE A 146 -20.59 -6.42 -4.91
C PHE A 146 -20.86 -7.77 -4.22
N TYR A 147 -21.46 -7.75 -3.05
CA TYR A 147 -21.78 -8.96 -2.29
C TYR A 147 -23.18 -9.48 -2.65
N GLY A 148 -23.26 -10.27 -3.71
CA GLY A 148 -24.29 -11.30 -3.81
C GLY A 148 -23.75 -12.59 -3.21
N SER A 149 -24.42 -13.19 -2.23
CA SER A 149 -24.03 -14.48 -1.61
C SER A 149 -23.91 -15.63 -2.64
N ALA A 150 -24.62 -15.54 -3.77
CA ALA A 150 -24.51 -16.48 -4.89
C ALA A 150 -23.24 -16.28 -5.76
N CYS A 151 -22.43 -15.24 -5.51
CA CYS A 151 -21.35 -14.81 -6.40
C CYS A 151 -19.94 -15.11 -5.86
N ARG A 152 -19.76 -15.95 -4.83
CA ARG A 152 -18.42 -16.38 -4.37
C ARG A 152 -17.60 -17.03 -5.51
N ASN A 153 -18.30 -17.63 -6.48
CA ASN A 153 -17.72 -18.27 -7.67
C ASN A 153 -17.81 -17.42 -8.95
N ALA A 154 -18.47 -16.26 -8.90
CA ALA A 154 -18.55 -15.36 -10.05
C ALA A 154 -17.45 -14.32 -9.88
N SER A 155 -16.41 -14.36 -10.72
CA SER A 155 -15.28 -13.43 -10.72
C SER A 155 -15.71 -11.99 -10.42
N GLN A 156 -15.57 -11.58 -9.16
CA GLN A 156 -16.12 -10.32 -8.67
C GLN A 156 -15.25 -9.17 -9.18
N SER A 157 -15.89 -8.10 -9.65
CA SER A 157 -15.19 -6.87 -10.00
C SER A 157 -15.39 -5.83 -8.90
N ILE A 158 -14.31 -5.14 -8.53
CA ILE A 158 -14.36 -4.00 -7.62
C ILE A 158 -15.17 -2.90 -8.29
N LEU A 159 -16.19 -2.38 -7.59
CA LEU A 159 -16.89 -1.20 -8.07
C LEU A 159 -15.96 0.01 -7.96
N VAL A 160 -15.65 0.61 -9.11
CA VAL A 160 -14.75 1.77 -9.20
C VAL A 160 -15.47 3.03 -9.64
N LYS A 161 -15.01 4.18 -9.15
CA LYS A 161 -15.42 5.52 -9.59
C LYS A 161 -14.25 6.20 -10.30
N PRO A 162 -14.45 6.83 -11.47
CA PRO A 162 -13.44 7.66 -12.08
C PRO A 162 -13.03 8.82 -11.15
N ALA A 163 -11.74 9.05 -11.03
CA ALA A 163 -11.17 10.17 -10.30
C ALA A 163 -10.10 10.85 -11.16
N ASN A 164 -10.00 12.18 -11.01
CA ASN A 164 -9.01 12.99 -11.70
C ASN A 164 -7.97 13.48 -10.70
N VAL A 165 -6.71 13.33 -11.06
CA VAL A 165 -5.57 13.74 -10.24
C VAL A 165 -4.77 14.77 -11.02
N ALA A 166 -4.55 15.94 -10.43
CA ALA A 166 -3.79 17.02 -11.06
C ALA A 166 -2.34 16.59 -11.35
N ALA A 167 -1.63 17.37 -12.17
CA ALA A 167 -0.19 17.18 -12.38
C ALA A 167 0.54 17.23 -11.04
N SER A 168 1.43 16.27 -10.78
CA SER A 168 2.14 16.19 -9.51
C SER A 168 3.43 15.38 -9.64
N SER A 169 4.17 15.30 -8.54
CA SER A 169 5.37 14.49 -8.36
C SER A 169 5.28 13.76 -7.03
N VAL A 170 5.70 12.50 -7.03
CA VAL A 170 5.62 11.62 -5.85
C VAL A 170 6.97 10.94 -5.59
N PRO A 171 7.26 10.50 -4.36
CA PRO A 171 8.42 9.68 -4.07
C PRO A 171 8.39 8.39 -4.88
N LEU A 172 9.54 8.01 -5.44
CA LEU A 172 9.75 6.72 -6.10
C LEU A 172 10.66 5.86 -5.23
N GLU A 173 10.22 4.64 -4.99
CA GLU A 173 10.98 3.61 -4.28
C GLU A 173 11.21 2.43 -5.21
N VAL A 174 12.45 1.94 -5.26
CA VAL A 174 12.89 0.91 -6.21
C VAL A 174 13.37 -0.32 -5.45
N GLY A 175 12.91 -1.50 -5.86
CA GLY A 175 13.30 -2.75 -5.22
C GLY A 175 12.68 -2.92 -3.83
N ASP A 176 13.54 -3.31 -2.87
CA ASP A 176 13.18 -3.63 -1.50
C ASP A 176 12.61 -2.41 -0.77
N SER A 177 11.41 -2.54 -0.23
CA SER A 177 10.84 -1.54 0.67
C SER A 177 9.85 -2.19 1.62
N TRP A 178 10.02 -1.92 2.90
CA TRP A 178 9.12 -2.41 3.93
C TRP A 178 7.72 -1.80 3.78
N PRO A 179 6.64 -2.55 4.10
CA PRO A 179 5.27 -1.99 4.08
C PRO A 179 5.14 -0.70 4.89
N SER A 180 5.83 -0.63 6.03
CA SER A 180 5.89 0.58 6.85
C SER A 180 6.39 1.82 6.10
N ARG A 181 7.33 1.68 5.17
CA ARG A 181 7.86 2.81 4.37
C ARG A 181 6.85 3.27 3.32
N THR A 182 6.20 2.34 2.63
CA THR A 182 5.06 2.66 1.73
C THR A 182 3.97 3.42 2.49
N LEU A 183 3.61 2.94 3.70
CA LEU A 183 2.61 3.58 4.54
C LEU A 183 3.03 4.98 5.00
N MET A 184 4.29 5.15 5.43
CA MET A 184 4.85 6.45 5.78
C MET A 184 4.70 7.44 4.61
N HIS A 185 5.06 7.03 3.38
CA HIS A 185 4.93 7.91 2.22
C HIS A 185 3.48 8.30 1.93
N LEU A 186 2.53 7.37 2.05
CA LEU A 186 1.11 7.67 1.87
C LEU A 186 0.54 8.60 2.95
N ILE A 187 1.05 8.53 4.18
CA ILE A 187 0.65 9.41 5.27
C ILE A 187 1.27 10.81 5.12
N GLN A 188 2.56 10.87 4.76
CA GLN A 188 3.33 12.10 4.70
C GLN A 188 3.09 12.88 3.40
N TYR A 189 3.11 12.18 2.26
CA TYR A 189 3.05 12.79 0.93
C TYR A 189 1.71 12.58 0.23
N GLY A 190 0.85 11.70 0.76
CA GLY A 190 -0.42 11.36 0.12
C GLY A 190 -0.28 10.47 -1.11
N ALA A 191 0.93 10.07 -1.50
CA ALA A 191 1.19 9.24 -2.66
C ALA A 191 2.59 8.61 -2.62
N VAL A 192 2.78 7.50 -3.34
CA VAL A 192 4.09 6.87 -3.55
C VAL A 192 4.07 6.03 -4.83
N ALA A 193 5.18 6.03 -5.55
CA ALA A 193 5.44 5.12 -6.66
C ALA A 193 6.35 3.98 -6.19
N ARG A 194 5.91 2.74 -6.37
CA ARG A 194 6.62 1.51 -5.96
C ARG A 194 7.01 0.69 -7.19
N TRP A 195 8.30 0.44 -7.37
CA TRP A 195 8.82 -0.42 -8.43
C TRP A 195 9.53 -1.62 -7.82
N PRO A 196 8.80 -2.67 -7.40
CA PRO A 196 9.39 -3.80 -6.69
C PRO A 196 10.24 -4.68 -7.60
N TYR A 197 11.19 -5.41 -7.01
CA TYR A 197 12.00 -6.39 -7.75
C TYR A 197 11.14 -7.40 -8.50
N GLY A 198 11.57 -7.80 -9.70
CA GLY A 198 10.82 -8.71 -10.58
C GLY A 198 9.66 -8.07 -11.35
N SER A 199 9.16 -6.89 -10.94
CA SER A 199 8.04 -6.23 -11.60
C SER A 199 8.49 -5.36 -12.78
N LYS A 200 7.81 -5.49 -13.92
CA LYS A 200 7.93 -4.56 -15.07
C LYS A 200 6.97 -3.36 -14.97
N LEU A 201 6.34 -3.21 -13.81
CA LEU A 201 5.34 -2.19 -13.53
C LEU A 201 5.76 -1.37 -12.31
N ILE A 202 5.63 -0.05 -12.43
CA ILE A 202 5.57 0.88 -11.30
C ILE A 202 4.11 0.94 -10.83
N TRP A 203 3.90 0.75 -9.53
CA TRP A 203 2.62 0.89 -8.87
C TRP A 203 2.54 2.28 -8.24
N LEU A 204 1.70 3.14 -8.82
CA LEU A 204 1.47 4.49 -8.30
C LEU A 204 0.27 4.47 -7.36
N PHE A 205 0.52 4.54 -6.05
CA PHE A 205 -0.50 4.63 -5.01
C PHE A 205 -0.83 6.10 -4.71
N LEU A 206 -2.13 6.40 -4.60
CA LEU A 206 -2.66 7.76 -4.41
C LEU A 206 -3.72 7.76 -3.31
N ASN A 207 -3.49 8.55 -2.25
CA ASN A 207 -4.39 8.70 -1.11
C ASN A 207 -5.35 9.89 -1.34
N PHE A 208 -6.63 9.60 -1.54
CA PHE A 208 -7.64 10.63 -1.80
C PHE A 208 -8.12 11.37 -0.55
N ASN A 209 -7.87 10.84 0.64
CA ASN A 209 -8.28 11.49 1.89
C ASN A 209 -7.36 12.66 2.26
N ARG A 210 -6.18 12.74 1.66
CA ARG A 210 -5.18 13.79 1.91
C ARG A 210 -5.25 14.97 0.93
N GLY A 211 -6.10 14.87 -0.11
CA GLY A 211 -6.16 15.83 -1.20
C GLY A 211 -4.90 15.80 -2.06
N VAL A 212 -4.97 15.23 -3.25
CA VAL A 212 -3.79 15.14 -4.15
C VAL A 212 -3.39 16.52 -4.72
N ASP A 213 -4.27 17.53 -4.56
CA ASP A 213 -4.04 18.91 -4.97
C ASP A 213 -3.00 19.66 -4.12
N TRP A 214 -2.43 19.03 -3.08
CA TRP A 214 -1.56 19.71 -2.10
C TRP A 214 -0.16 20.07 -2.62
N TRP A 215 0.32 19.40 -3.67
CA TRP A 215 1.69 19.57 -4.19
C TRP A 215 1.84 20.55 -5.36
N GLY A 216 0.74 21.10 -5.89
CA GLY A 216 0.73 21.85 -7.14
C GLY A 216 1.39 23.24 -7.13
N ASP A 217 1.45 23.96 -6.00
CA ASP A 217 1.79 25.40 -6.04
C ASP A 217 2.46 25.99 -4.77
N ARG A 218 2.83 25.19 -3.77
CA ARG A 218 3.58 25.74 -2.62
C ARG A 218 5.09 25.61 -2.86
N PRO A 219 5.87 26.70 -2.82
CA PRO A 219 7.32 26.56 -2.63
C PRO A 219 7.54 25.71 -1.38
N ARG A 220 8.54 24.80 -1.41
CA ARG A 220 8.99 23.99 -0.27
C ARG A 220 9.07 24.87 0.99
N ARG A 221 7.96 25.03 1.71
CA ARG A 221 7.97 25.53 3.07
C ARG A 221 8.16 24.28 3.88
N ASP A 222 9.41 24.12 4.32
CA ASP A 222 9.85 23.30 5.43
C ASP A 222 8.70 22.46 6.00
N ALA A 223 8.48 21.29 5.39
CA ALA A 223 7.77 20.24 6.11
C ALA A 223 8.48 20.15 7.47
N PRO A 224 7.77 20.24 8.60
CA PRO A 224 8.41 20.33 9.90
C PRO A 224 9.38 19.16 10.01
N ALA A 225 10.67 19.49 10.05
CA ALA A 225 11.72 18.49 10.16
C ALA A 225 11.37 17.60 11.35
N ILE A 226 11.18 16.31 11.11
CA ILE A 226 11.07 15.32 12.17
C ILE A 226 12.43 15.33 12.85
N ARG A 227 12.57 16.12 13.92
CA ARG A 227 13.83 16.25 14.66
C ARG A 227 14.16 14.90 15.29
N SER A 228 15.13 14.22 14.72
CA SER A 228 15.81 13.06 15.29
C SER A 228 16.70 13.54 16.46
N GLY A 229 16.12 13.85 17.62
CA GLY A 229 16.92 14.29 18.76
C GLY A 229 16.14 15.09 19.79
N GLY A 230 15.25 14.43 20.52
CA GLY A 230 14.58 14.97 21.68
C GLY A 230 13.61 13.92 22.19
N GLY A 231 13.79 13.48 23.44
CA GLY A 231 12.94 12.46 24.04
C GLY A 231 11.45 12.77 23.78
N ILE A 232 10.76 11.81 23.17
CA ILE A 232 9.35 11.91 22.82
C ILE A 232 8.56 11.87 24.14
N ALA A 233 8.36 13.04 24.74
CA ALA A 233 7.11 13.26 25.44
C ALA A 233 6.02 13.16 24.37
N SER A 234 5.14 12.17 24.54
CA SER A 234 3.93 11.85 23.76
C SER A 234 3.13 13.07 23.27
N SER A 235 3.67 13.78 22.29
CA SER A 235 2.97 14.79 21.51
C SER A 235 2.12 14.03 20.50
N GLY A 236 0.87 13.82 20.87
CA GLY A 236 -0.10 13.02 20.12
C GLY A 236 -0.24 13.45 18.66
N TYR A 237 0.42 12.72 17.77
CA TYR A 237 -0.24 12.30 16.55
C TYR A 237 -1.38 11.37 16.98
N ARG A 238 -2.55 11.94 17.32
CA ARG A 238 -3.78 11.18 17.23
C ARG A 238 -3.99 10.95 15.75
N VAL A 239 -3.47 9.83 15.23
CA VAL A 239 -4.06 9.19 14.07
C VAL A 239 -5.51 9.00 14.49
N ALA A 240 -6.42 9.78 13.89
CA ALA A 240 -7.83 9.56 14.13
C ALA A 240 -8.08 8.06 13.88
N PRO A 241 -8.73 7.33 14.81
CA PRO A 241 -8.88 5.88 14.71
C PRO A 241 -9.82 5.58 13.54
N PHE A 242 -9.28 5.59 12.33
CA PHE A 242 -10.02 5.35 11.11
C PHE A 242 -10.42 3.89 11.03
N VAL A 243 -9.59 3.00 11.62
CA VAL A 243 -9.79 1.55 11.69
C VAL A 243 -11.00 1.18 12.55
N THR A 244 -11.37 1.95 13.58
CA THR A 244 -12.47 1.54 14.48
C THR A 244 -13.84 2.04 14.03
N GLN A 245 -13.95 3.19 13.36
CA GLN A 245 -15.27 3.76 13.00
C GLN A 245 -15.74 3.45 11.57
N SER A 246 -14.84 3.25 10.60
CA SER A 246 -15.23 3.06 9.19
C SER A 246 -15.12 1.61 8.70
N VAL A 247 -14.52 0.71 9.48
CA VAL A 247 -14.13 -0.63 9.01
C VAL A 247 -14.87 -1.75 9.74
N ALA A 248 -15.63 -1.46 10.81
CA ALA A 248 -16.53 -2.40 11.45
C ALA A 248 -17.45 -3.17 10.47
N PRO A 249 -18.07 -2.54 9.43
CA PRO A 249 -18.85 -3.28 8.44
C PRO A 249 -17.99 -4.10 7.46
N PHE A 250 -16.74 -3.71 7.21
CA PHE A 250 -15.82 -4.48 6.35
C PHE A 250 -15.33 -5.76 7.05
N TRP A 251 -15.05 -5.70 8.36
CA TRP A 251 -14.60 -6.86 9.14
C TRP A 251 -15.74 -7.83 9.52
N GLY A 252 -16.95 -7.31 9.73
CA GLY A 252 -18.14 -8.15 9.88
C GLY A 252 -18.40 -9.05 8.67
N TYR A 253 -18.11 -8.53 7.47
CA TYR A 253 -18.26 -9.26 6.20
C TYR A 253 -17.27 -10.42 6.03
N ILE A 254 -16.05 -10.31 6.54
CA ILE A 254 -15.06 -11.40 6.51
C ILE A 254 -15.47 -12.53 7.47
N ARG A 255 -15.96 -12.18 8.67
CA ARG A 255 -16.36 -13.17 9.70
C ARG A 255 -17.67 -13.91 9.41
N GLU A 256 -18.62 -13.32 8.67
CA GLU A 256 -19.85 -14.03 8.30
C GLU A 256 -19.63 -15.07 7.19
N ALA A 257 -18.57 -14.94 6.40
CA ALA A 257 -18.27 -15.87 5.31
C ALA A 257 -17.72 -17.24 5.79
N ASP A 258 -17.19 -17.32 7.01
CA ASP A 258 -16.61 -18.54 7.59
C ASP A 258 -17.56 -19.29 8.54
N LYS A 259 -18.61 -18.62 9.05
CA LYS A 259 -19.56 -19.26 9.99
C LYS A 259 -20.59 -20.19 9.34
N TRP A 260 -20.78 -20.12 8.02
CA TRP A 260 -21.74 -20.95 7.30
C TRP A 260 -21.12 -22.19 6.64
N THR A 261 -19.79 -22.30 6.63
CA THR A 261 -19.08 -23.50 6.14
C THR A 261 -19.16 -24.67 7.10
N ASP A 262 -19.26 -24.43 8.41
CA ASP A 262 -19.41 -25.50 9.41
C ASP A 262 -20.87 -25.96 9.57
N ALA A 263 -21.85 -25.13 9.20
CA ALA A 263 -23.27 -25.47 9.27
C ALA A 263 -23.75 -26.27 8.03
N ALA A 264 -22.98 -26.30 6.95
CA ALA A 264 -23.36 -26.96 5.70
C ALA A 264 -22.85 -28.42 5.58
N SER A 265 -22.07 -28.92 6.54
CA SER A 265 -21.56 -30.30 6.54
C SER A 265 -22.46 -31.31 7.26
N GLU A 266 -23.55 -30.89 7.91
CA GLU A 266 -24.45 -31.79 8.65
C GLU A 266 -25.77 -32.15 7.92
N ASP A 267 -26.06 -31.55 6.76
CA ASP A 267 -27.42 -31.64 6.18
C ASP A 267 -27.49 -32.09 4.71
N ILE A 268 -26.58 -32.98 4.29
CA ILE A 268 -26.76 -33.74 3.04
C ILE A 268 -26.42 -35.22 3.31
N GLY A 269 -27.39 -35.93 3.88
CA GLY A 269 -27.46 -37.38 3.78
C GLY A 269 -27.86 -37.77 2.35
N LEU A 270 -26.87 -38.19 1.57
CA LEU A 270 -27.00 -39.08 0.40
C LEU A 270 -25.81 -40.02 0.36
#